data_AF-A0A357C3X7-F1
#
_entry.id   AF-A0A357C3X7-F1
#
_cell.length_a   1.000
_cell.length_b   1.000
_cell.length_c   1.000
_cell.angle_alpha   90.00
_cell.angle_beta   90.00
_cell.angle_gamma   90.00
#
_symmetry.space_group_name_H-M   'P 1'
#
loop_
_entity.id
_entity.type
_entity.pdbx_description
1 polymer ?
#
loop_
_entity_poly.entity_id
_entity_poly.type
_entity_poly.pdbx_seq_one_letter_code
_entity_poly.pdbx_strand_id
1 'polypeptide(L)'
;MEKIRKNIAGIHTDRRTFLKGAVLGLASTALPLDKSDASFWEAFFQKHFREMNDEEIKNILKRLEKEYSQEYKKEIRIGNEKAIPGVLFGYGLDLSRCIGCRKCVYACV
;
A
#
# COMPACT_ATOMS: atom_id res chain seq x y z
N MET A 1 25.62 -10.15 58.04
CA MET A 1 24.61 -11.14 57.61
C MET A 1 24.12 -10.76 56.23
N GLU A 2 24.88 -11.27 55.26
CA GLU A 2 24.67 -11.22 53.82
C GLU A 2 23.34 -11.83 53.40
N LYS A 3 22.65 -11.21 52.44
CA LYS A 3 21.70 -11.90 51.54
C LYS A 3 21.54 -11.11 50.24
N ILE A 4 22.50 -11.34 49.36
CA ILE A 4 22.44 -11.04 47.93
C ILE A 4 21.17 -11.67 47.35
N ARG A 5 20.22 -10.86 46.86
CA ARG A 5 19.11 -11.34 46.05
C ARG A 5 19.68 -11.83 44.71
N LYS A 6 19.88 -13.15 44.59
CA LYS A 6 20.24 -13.81 43.34
C LYS A 6 19.11 -13.65 42.32
N ASN A 7 19.36 -12.93 41.23
CA ASN A 7 18.57 -13.06 40.00
C ASN A 7 18.94 -14.39 39.35
N ILE A 8 18.04 -15.38 39.41
CA ILE A 8 18.31 -16.75 38.95
C ILE A 8 18.16 -16.92 37.42
N ALA A 9 17.66 -15.93 36.69
CA ALA A 9 17.53 -15.99 35.24
C ALA A 9 18.00 -14.68 34.59
N GLY A 10 19.32 -14.45 34.54
CA GLY A 10 19.98 -13.24 34.03
C GLY A 10 19.68 -12.92 32.56
N ILE A 11 18.43 -12.61 32.24
CA ILE A 11 17.97 -12.19 30.93
C ILE A 11 17.71 -10.69 31.03
N HIS A 12 18.77 -9.89 30.83
CA HIS A 12 18.60 -8.47 30.56
C HIS A 12 18.18 -8.30 29.10
N THR A 13 16.89 -8.47 28.83
CA THR A 13 16.35 -8.18 27.49
C THR A 13 16.27 -6.68 27.30
N ASP A 14 17.12 -6.15 26.42
CA ASP A 14 17.06 -4.75 26.02
C ASP A 14 15.68 -4.43 25.42
N ARG A 15 15.11 -3.27 25.76
CA ARG A 15 13.77 -2.87 25.28
C ARG A 15 13.69 -2.90 23.76
N ARG A 16 14.80 -2.61 23.06
CA ARG A 16 14.88 -2.69 21.60
C ARG A 16 14.81 -4.12 21.09
N THR A 17 15.40 -5.07 21.80
CA THR A 17 15.32 -6.51 21.47
C THR A 17 13.91 -7.04 21.68
N PHE A 18 13.23 -6.60 22.75
CA PHE A 18 11.82 -6.94 22.98
C PHE A 18 10.91 -6.34 21.89
N LEU A 19 11.07 -5.04 21.56
CA LEU A 19 10.28 -4.39 20.51
C LEU A 19 10.54 -5.02 19.13
N LYS A 20 11.78 -5.37 18.81
CA LYS A 20 12.10 -6.11 17.57
C LYS A 20 11.42 -7.48 17.54
N GLY A 21 11.45 -8.23 18.65
CA GLY A 21 10.77 -9.52 18.75
C GLY A 21 9.25 -9.38 18.65
N ALA A 22 8.66 -8.37 19.26
CA ALA A 22 7.23 -8.10 19.20
C ALA A 22 6.77 -7.65 17.81
N VAL A 23 7.52 -6.77 17.13
CA VAL A 23 7.22 -6.36 15.75
C VAL A 23 7.30 -7.54 14.80
N LEU A 24 8.33 -8.40 14.92
CA LEU A 24 8.44 -9.60 14.09
C LEU A 24 7.34 -10.63 14.40
N GLY A 25 6.96 -10.79 15.68
CA GLY A 25 5.90 -11.71 16.10
C GLY A 25 4.48 -11.25 15.73
N LEU A 26 4.25 -9.94 15.61
CA LEU A 26 2.96 -9.39 15.17
C LEU A 26 2.90 -9.22 13.65
N ALA A 27 4.00 -8.87 12.98
CA ALA A 27 4.04 -8.73 11.53
C ALA A 27 3.95 -10.09 10.81
N SER A 28 4.41 -11.17 11.44
CA SER A 28 4.36 -12.53 10.88
C SER A 28 2.94 -13.10 10.73
N THR A 29 1.95 -12.54 11.42
CA THR A 29 0.54 -12.96 11.27
C THR A 29 -0.19 -12.19 10.18
N ALA A 30 0.30 -11.00 9.81
CA ALA A 30 -0.36 -10.11 8.86
C ALA A 30 0.31 -10.06 7.49
N LEU A 31 1.61 -10.41 7.40
CA LEU A 31 2.36 -10.38 6.16
C LEU A 31 2.84 -11.80 5.81
N PRO A 32 2.61 -12.29 4.58
CA PRO A 32 3.23 -13.50 4.10
C PRO A 32 4.69 -13.20 3.78
N LEU A 33 5.53 -13.19 4.82
CA LEU A 33 6.96 -12.85 4.76
C LEU A 33 7.79 -13.81 3.87
N ASP A 34 7.18 -14.92 3.43
CA ASP A 34 7.87 -16.01 2.73
C ASP A 34 7.50 -16.12 1.23
N LYS A 35 6.65 -15.23 0.70
CA LYS A 35 6.20 -15.31 -0.71
C LYS A 35 6.29 -13.96 -1.41
N SER A 36 7.45 -13.71 -2.01
CA SER A 36 7.67 -12.67 -3.02
C SER A 36 7.16 -13.07 -4.42
N ASP A 37 6.23 -14.04 -4.49
CA ASP A 37 5.69 -14.54 -5.74
C ASP A 37 4.64 -13.56 -6.27
N ALA A 38 4.86 -13.05 -7.49
CA ALA A 38 3.94 -12.14 -8.16
C ALA A 38 2.54 -12.76 -8.29
N SER A 39 2.47 -14.08 -8.43
CA SER A 39 1.22 -14.85 -8.53
C SER A 39 0.38 -14.78 -7.25
N PHE A 40 1.02 -14.73 -6.08
CA PHE A 40 0.32 -14.57 -4.81
C PHE A 40 -0.23 -13.16 -4.65
N TRP A 41 0.57 -12.14 -4.99
CA TRP A 41 0.11 -10.76 -4.98
C TRP A 41 -1.02 -10.54 -5.99
N GLU A 42 -0.92 -11.13 -7.18
CA GLU A 42 -1.98 -11.09 -8.18
C GLU A 42 -3.28 -11.74 -7.67
N ALA A 43 -3.21 -12.94 -7.09
CA ALA A 43 -4.36 -13.60 -6.47
C ALA A 43 -4.93 -12.82 -5.26
N PHE A 44 -4.05 -12.21 -4.45
CA PHE A 44 -4.44 -11.34 -3.34
C PHE A 44 -5.19 -10.12 -3.85
N PHE A 45 -4.61 -9.39 -4.81
CA PHE A 45 -5.21 -8.22 -5.43
C PHE A 45 -6.53 -8.57 -6.13
N GLN A 46 -6.60 -9.65 -6.91
CA GLN A 46 -7.84 -10.13 -7.54
C GLN A 46 -8.94 -10.39 -6.52
N LYS A 47 -8.61 -10.93 -5.34
CA LYS A 47 -9.57 -11.22 -4.27
C LYS A 47 -10.00 -9.97 -3.48
N HIS A 48 -9.15 -8.95 -3.43
CA HIS A 48 -9.34 -7.77 -2.59
C HIS A 48 -9.79 -6.52 -3.34
N PHE A 49 -9.69 -6.48 -4.67
CA PHE A 49 -10.33 -5.44 -5.46
C PHE A 49 -11.85 -5.66 -5.49
N ARG A 50 -12.56 -4.76 -4.83
CA ARG A 50 -14.02 -4.67 -4.88
C ARG A 50 -14.40 -3.43 -5.69
N GLU A 51 -15.48 -3.55 -6.45
CA GLU A 51 -16.08 -2.40 -7.09
C GLU A 51 -16.58 -1.43 -6.02
N MET A 52 -16.17 -0.18 -6.12
CA MET A 52 -16.60 0.87 -5.20
C MET A 52 -17.98 1.38 -5.59
N ASN A 53 -18.81 1.69 -4.61
CA ASN A 53 -20.07 2.39 -4.86
C ASN A 53 -19.84 3.89 -5.08
N ASP A 54 -20.87 4.60 -5.57
CA ASP A 54 -20.78 6.03 -5.88
C ASP A 54 -20.45 6.90 -4.65
N GLU A 55 -20.84 6.49 -3.45
CA GLU A 55 -20.54 7.21 -2.20
C GLU A 55 -19.09 7.05 -1.79
N GLU A 56 -18.56 5.83 -1.87
CA GLU A 56 -17.16 5.49 -1.62
C GLU A 56 -16.24 6.25 -2.58
N ILE A 57 -16.59 6.30 -3.86
CA ILE A 57 -15.86 7.08 -4.87
C ILE A 57 -15.82 8.55 -4.46
N LYS A 58 -16.96 9.17 -4.13
CA LYS A 58 -17.02 10.57 -3.71
C LYS A 58 -16.19 10.85 -2.46
N ASN A 59 -16.21 9.94 -1.48
CA ASN A 59 -15.44 10.08 -0.25
C ASN A 59 -13.94 10.02 -0.50
N ILE A 60 -13.50 9.11 -1.39
CA ILE A 60 -12.11 8.98 -1.79
C ILE A 60 -11.65 10.22 -2.57
N LEU A 61 -12.44 10.70 -3.53
CA LEU A 61 -12.11 11.91 -4.29
C LEU A 61 -11.89 13.11 -3.37
N LYS A 62 -12.83 13.37 -2.43
CA LYS A 62 -12.70 14.45 -1.45
C LYS A 62 -11.44 14.33 -0.60
N ARG A 63 -11.11 13.10 -0.18
CA ARG A 63 -9.90 12.83 0.61
C ARG A 63 -8.64 13.16 -0.20
N LEU A 64 -8.54 12.66 -1.44
CA LEU A 64 -7.40 12.86 -2.31
C LEU A 64 -7.22 14.34 -2.70
N GLU A 65 -8.31 15.02 -3.06
CA GLU A 65 -8.28 16.45 -3.37
C GLU A 65 -7.74 17.27 -2.19
N LYS A 66 -8.17 16.95 -0.97
CA LYS A 66 -7.67 17.60 0.25
C LYS A 66 -6.19 17.32 0.49
N GLU A 67 -5.79 16.05 0.43
CA GLU A 67 -4.40 15.62 0.66
C GLU A 67 -3.45 16.30 -0.32
N TYR A 68 -3.75 16.22 -1.62
CA TYR A 68 -2.90 16.82 -2.63
C TYR A 68 -2.95 18.35 -2.62
N SER A 69 -4.09 18.96 -2.32
CA SER A 69 -4.15 20.42 -2.20
C SER A 69 -3.26 20.93 -1.06
N GLN A 70 -3.16 20.16 0.04
CA GLN A 70 -2.25 20.47 1.15
C GLN A 70 -0.78 20.26 0.78
N GLU A 71 -0.46 19.16 0.09
CA GLU A 71 0.90 18.83 -0.34
C GLU A 71 1.46 19.85 -1.35
N TYR A 72 0.68 20.14 -2.41
CA TYR A 72 1.12 20.97 -3.52
C TYR A 72 0.75 22.45 -3.38
N LYS A 73 -0.01 22.82 -2.33
CA LYS A 73 -0.47 24.19 -2.05
C LYS A 73 -1.20 24.84 -3.22
N LYS A 74 -2.03 24.06 -3.91
CA LYS A 74 -2.85 24.47 -5.06
C LYS A 74 -4.25 23.89 -4.92
N GLU A 75 -5.26 24.55 -5.51
CA GLU A 75 -6.58 23.94 -5.66
C GLU A 75 -6.47 22.79 -6.66
N ILE A 76 -6.77 21.56 -6.20
CA ILE A 76 -6.76 20.35 -7.03
C ILE A 76 -8.18 19.81 -7.13
N ARG A 77 -8.58 19.50 -8.36
CA ARG A 77 -9.83 18.81 -8.69
C ARG A 77 -9.51 17.51 -9.38
N ILE A 78 -10.16 16.43 -8.95
CA ILE A 78 -9.93 15.08 -9.49
C ILE A 78 -11.18 14.63 -10.23
N GLY A 79 -11.02 14.30 -11.51
CA GLY A 79 -12.07 13.74 -12.35
C GLY A 79 -12.29 12.25 -12.09
N ASN A 80 -13.52 11.78 -12.32
CA ASN A 80 -13.91 10.37 -12.24
C ASN A 80 -14.75 9.95 -13.46
N GLU A 81 -14.36 10.44 -14.64
CA GLU A 81 -15.07 10.23 -15.89
C GLU A 81 -15.24 8.74 -16.18
N LYS A 82 -16.49 8.36 -16.50
CA LYS A 82 -16.81 6.97 -16.88
C LYS A 82 -16.21 6.63 -18.24
N ALA A 83 -16.07 5.34 -18.50
CA ALA A 83 -15.65 4.84 -19.81
C ALA A 83 -16.56 5.39 -20.92
N ILE A 84 -15.95 5.71 -22.06
CA ILE A 84 -16.66 6.20 -23.24
C ILE A 84 -17.56 5.06 -23.78
N PRO A 85 -18.83 5.33 -24.12
CA PRO A 85 -19.73 4.30 -24.68
C PRO A 85 -19.12 3.61 -25.90
N GLY A 86 -19.16 2.28 -25.92
CA GLY A 86 -18.64 1.46 -27.03
C GLY A 86 -17.15 1.10 -26.95
N VAL A 87 -16.41 1.59 -25.94
CA VAL A 87 -15.03 1.17 -25.70
C VAL A 87 -14.99 -0.21 -25.04
N LEU A 88 -14.21 -1.13 -25.63
CA LEU A 88 -14.12 -2.53 -25.18
C LEU A 88 -12.93 -2.81 -24.25
N PHE A 89 -11.89 -1.98 -24.28
CA PHE A 89 -10.70 -2.15 -23.46
C PHE A 89 -10.08 -0.79 -23.10
N GLY A 90 -9.48 -0.72 -21.91
CA GLY A 90 -8.68 0.42 -21.47
C GLY A 90 -7.21 0.03 -21.37
N TYR A 91 -6.31 0.95 -21.75
CA TYR A 91 -4.88 0.78 -21.59
C TYR A 91 -4.38 1.70 -20.47
N GLY A 92 -3.80 1.11 -19.41
CA GLY A 92 -3.20 1.85 -18.31
C GLY A 92 -1.69 2.02 -18.51
N LEU A 93 -1.21 3.26 -18.42
CA LEU A 93 0.23 3.55 -18.43
C LEU A 93 0.73 3.80 -17.00
N ASP A 94 1.63 2.96 -16.52
CA ASP A 94 2.32 3.18 -15.25
C ASP A 94 3.50 4.16 -15.44
N LEU A 95 3.31 5.39 -14.95
CA LEU A 95 4.34 6.43 -15.03
C LEU A 95 5.58 6.12 -14.17
N SER A 96 5.45 5.31 -13.13
CA SER A 96 6.59 4.90 -12.27
C SER A 96 7.58 4.01 -13.02
N ARG A 97 7.10 3.31 -14.06
CA ARG A 97 7.90 2.43 -14.92
C ARG A 97 8.24 3.07 -16.27
N CYS A 98 7.81 4.31 -16.50
CA CYS A 98 8.05 4.99 -17.76
C CYS A 98 9.53 5.39 -17.89
N ILE A 99 10.20 4.87 -18.93
CA ILE A 99 11.60 5.19 -19.24
C ILE A 99 11.76 6.33 -20.27
N GLY A 100 10.67 7.00 -20.65
CA GLY A 100 10.71 8.08 -21.64
C GLY A 100 10.90 7.62 -23.10
N CYS A 101 10.83 6.32 -23.39
CA CYS A 101 11.01 5.79 -24.74
C CYS A 101 9.84 6.06 -25.70
N ARG A 102 8.74 6.64 -25.20
CA ARG A 102 7.52 7.01 -25.95
C ARG A 102 6.84 5.86 -26.72
N LYS A 103 7.22 4.60 -26.49
CA LYS A 103 6.58 3.44 -27.14
C LYS A 103 5.08 3.32 -26.84
N CYS A 104 4.64 3.82 -25.69
CA CYS A 104 3.22 3.89 -25.33
C CYS A 104 2.36 4.67 -26.35
N VAL A 105 2.94 5.61 -27.10
CA VAL A 105 2.18 6.39 -28.10
C VAL A 105 1.71 5.53 -29.27
N TYR A 106 2.45 4.49 -29.65
CA TYR A 106 2.03 3.59 -30.74
C TYR A 106 0.72 2.84 -30.45
N ALA A 107 0.30 2.76 -29.19
CA ALA A 107 -0.99 2.18 -28.83
C ALA A 107 -2.15 3.20 -28.92
N CYS A 108 -1.85 4.49 -29.05
CA CYS A 108 -2.81 5.59 -29.12
C CYS A 108 -3.07 6.10 -30.55
N VAL A 109 -2.29 5.63 -31.55
CA VAL A 109 -2.44 5.97 -32.98
C VAL A 109 -2.94 4.74 -33.73
#